data_AF-A0A9W3SIN0-F1
#
_entry.id   AF-A0A9W3SIN0-F1
#
_cell.length_a   1.000
_cell.length_b   1.000
_cell.length_c   1.000
_cell.angle_alpha   90.00
_cell.angle_beta   90.00
_cell.angle_gamma   90.00
#
_symmetry.space_group_name_H-M   'P 1'
#
loop_
_entity.id
_entity.type
_entity.pdbx_description
1 polymer ?
#
loop_
_entity_poly.entity_id
_entity_poly.type
_entity_poly.pdbx_seq_one_letter_code
_entity_poly.pdbx_strand_id
1 'polypeptide(L)' 'MIEETIVINIPPVEEWPMKQLKSVCRYNKIKGYTKMNREQLVQHVKVILGHIKTK' A
#
# COMPACT_ATOMS: atom_id res chain seq x y z
N MET A 1 19.64 -24.12 18.75
CA MET A 1 18.34 -23.54 18.38
C MET A 1 18.42 -23.25 16.89
N ILE A 2 17.52 -23.79 16.09
CA ILE A 2 17.56 -23.63 14.63
C ILE A 2 16.95 -22.26 14.34
N GLU A 3 17.76 -21.32 13.86
CA GLU A 3 17.27 -20.00 13.44
C GLU A 3 16.64 -20.17 12.06
N GLU A 4 15.34 -20.48 12.03
CA GLU A 4 14.58 -20.49 10.79
C GLU A 4 14.30 -19.05 10.36
N THR A 5 14.97 -18.63 9.28
CA THR A 5 14.72 -17.35 8.63
C THR A 5 13.38 -17.39 7.90
N ILE A 6 12.38 -16.74 8.49
CA ILE A 6 11.06 -16.58 7.87
C ILE A 6 11.15 -15.53 6.76
N VAL A 7 11.12 -15.97 5.51
CA VAL A 7 11.04 -15.08 4.34
C VAL A 7 9.58 -14.71 4.09
N ILE A 8 9.19 -13.51 4.51
CA ILE A 8 7.83 -12.99 4.28
C ILE A 8 7.80 -12.28 2.92
N ASN A 9 7.15 -12.90 1.93
CA ASN A 9 6.98 -12.30 0.62
C ASN A 9 5.80 -11.31 0.64
N ILE A 10 6.11 -10.02 0.74
CA ILE A 10 5.08 -8.97 0.74
C ILE A 10 4.66 -8.72 -0.70
N PRO A 11 3.37 -8.91 -1.06
CA PRO A 11 2.92 -8.74 -2.43
C PRO A 11 3.05 -7.27 -2.87
N PRO A 12 3.36 -7.02 -4.15
CA PRO A 12 3.40 -5.68 -4.72
C PRO A 12 2.05 -4.98 -4.57
N VAL A 13 2.10 -3.65 -4.51
CA VAL A 13 0.92 -2.79 -4.30
C VAL A 13 -0.14 -2.99 -5.38
N GLU A 14 0.27 -3.34 -6.61
CA GLU A 14 -0.66 -3.65 -7.70
C GLU A 14 -1.58 -4.83 -7.39
N GLU A 15 -1.15 -5.77 -6.55
CA GLU A 15 -1.91 -6.96 -6.18
C GLU A 15 -2.79 -6.74 -4.95
N TRP A 16 -2.70 -5.58 -4.29
CA TRP A 16 -3.49 -5.31 -3.10
C TRP A 16 -4.99 -5.20 -3.42
N PRO A 17 -5.88 -5.71 -2.55
CA PRO A 17 -7.32 -5.54 -2.72
C PRO A 17 -7.72 -4.06 -2.74
N MET A 18 -8.75 -3.70 -3.51
CA MET A 18 -9.25 -2.31 -3.53
C MET A 18 -9.62 -1.79 -2.14
N LYS A 19 -10.11 -2.67 -1.27
CA LYS A 19 -10.42 -2.34 0.13
C LYS A 19 -9.17 -1.88 0.88
N GLN A 20 -8.03 -2.55 0.70
CA GLN A 20 -6.77 -2.16 1.33
C GLN A 20 -6.21 -0.88 0.73
N LEU A 21 -6.21 -0.75 -0.59
CA LEU A 21 -5.79 0.48 -1.27
C LEU A 21 -6.59 1.70 -0.77
N LYS A 22 -7.92 1.57 -0.70
CA LYS A 22 -8.80 2.61 -0.15
C LYS A 22 -8.55 2.88 1.33
N SER A 23 -8.29 1.85 2.14
CA SER A 23 -7.93 2.03 3.56
C SER A 23 -6.66 2.85 3.73
N VAL A 24 -5.63 2.58 2.93
CA VAL A 24 -4.37 3.34 2.99
C VAL A 24 -4.58 4.78 2.53
N CYS A 25 -5.30 4.99 1.43
CA CYS A 25 -5.67 6.33 0.98
C CYS A 25 -6.50 7.10 2.04
N ARG A 26 -7.43 6.42 2.72
CA ARG A 26 -8.22 6.99 3.82
C ARG A 26 -7.35 7.38 5.02
N TYR A 27 -6.45 6.49 5.44
CA TYR A 27 -5.52 6.74 6.55
C TYR A 27 -4.63 7.96 6.27
N ASN A 28 -4.18 8.09 5.02
CA ASN A 28 -3.35 9.21 4.55
C ASN A 28 -4.17 10.43 4.10
N LYS A 29 -5.48 10.45 4.36
CA LYS A 29 -6.38 11.58 4.06
C LYS A 29 -6.38 12.03 2.59
N ILE A 30 -6.19 11.09 1.65
CA ILE A 30 -6.28 11.36 0.21
C ILE A 30 -7.72 11.74 -0.15
N LYS A 31 -7.91 12.94 -0.69
CA LYS A 31 -9.24 13.41 -1.13
C LYS A 31 -9.64 12.72 -2.43
N GLY A 32 -10.93 12.36 -2.56
CA GLY A 32 -11.46 11.75 -3.78
C GLY A 32 -11.18 10.26 -3.95
N TYR A 33 -10.54 9.58 -2.99
CA TYR A 33 -10.20 8.15 -3.06
C TYR A 33 -11.39 7.22 -3.33
N THR A 34 -12.61 7.61 -2.97
CA THR A 34 -13.82 6.83 -3.22
C THR A 34 -14.25 6.83 -4.69
N LYS A 35 -13.89 7.88 -5.45
CA LYS A 35 -14.18 8.05 -6.89
C LYS A 35 -12.99 7.69 -7.79
N MET A 36 -11.83 7.40 -7.21
CA MET A 36 -10.62 7.04 -7.95
C MET A 36 -10.67 5.60 -8.47
N ASN A 37 -10.12 5.41 -9.67
CA ASN A 37 -9.88 4.09 -10.25
C ASN A 37 -8.73 3.37 -9.55
N ARG A 38 -8.63 2.05 -9.75
CA ARG A 38 -7.60 1.20 -9.12
C ARG A 38 -6.18 1.75 -9.36
N GLU A 39 -5.84 2.13 -10.58
CA GLU A 39 -4.51 2.64 -10.94
C GLU A 39 -4.15 3.92 -10.18
N GLN A 40 -5.12 4.85 -10.06
CA GLN A 40 -4.97 6.09 -9.31
C GLN A 40 -4.73 5.81 -7.81
N LEU A 41 -5.50 4.89 -7.23
CA LEU A 41 -5.29 4.46 -5.84
C LEU A 41 -3.90 3.83 -5.66
N VAL A 42 -3.50 2.92 -6.55
CA VAL A 42 -2.16 2.27 -6.50
C VAL A 42 -1.05 3.31 -6.59
N GLN A 43 -1.15 4.29 -7.50
CA GLN A 43 -0.16 5.37 -7.62
C GLN A 43 -0.02 6.16 -6.32
N HIS A 44 -1.14 6.60 -5.74
CA HIS A 44 -1.12 7.29 -4.44
C HIS A 44 -0.51 6.43 -3.33
N VAL A 45 -0.88 5.15 -3.26
CA VAL A 45 -0.33 4.21 -2.26
C VAL A 45 1.17 3.99 -2.46
N LYS A 46 1.65 3.86 -3.70
CA LYS A 46 3.08 3.75 -4.02
C LYS A 46 3.86 4.99 -3.57
N VAL A 47 3.33 6.19 -3.82
CA VAL A 47 3.94 7.45 -3.35
C VAL A 47 3.99 7.50 -1.83
N ILE A 48 2.89 7.14 -1.15
CA ILE A 48 2.83 7.05 0.31
C ILE A 48 3.91 6.09 0.83
N LEU A 49 3.96 4.85 0.32
CA LEU A 49 4.93 3.84 0.75
C LEU A 49 6.39 4.24 0.44
N GLY A 50 6.61 4.92 -0.69
CA GLY A 50 7.91 5.47 -1.06
C GLY A 50 8.40 6.54 -0.08
N HIS A 51 7.49 7.36 0.48
CA HIS A 51 7.83 8.36 1.49
C HIS A 51 8.07 7.77 2.89
N ILE A 52 7.60 6.56 3.18
CA ILE A 52 7.80 5.91 4.50
C ILE A 52 9.26 5.44 4.70
N LYS A 53 10.06 5.34 3.63
CA LYS A 53 11.49 4.94 3.72
C LYS A 53 12.43 6.00 4.30
N THR A 54 11.95 7.18 4.67
CA THR A 54 12.79 8.25 5.23
C THR A 54 12.51 8.44 6.72
N LYS A 55 13.06 7.55 7.56
CA LYS A 55 13.38 7.86 8.95
C LYS A 55 14.45 6.93 9.50
#